data_AF-A0AAW9CWW6-F1
#
_entry.id   AF-A0AAW9CWW6-F1
#
_cell.length_a   1.000
_cell.length_b   1.000
_cell.length_c   1.000
_cell.angle_alpha   90.00
_cell.angle_beta   90.00
_cell.angle_gamma   90.00
#
_symmetry.space_group_name_H-M   'P 1'
#
loop_
_entity.id
_entity.type
_entity.pdbx_description
1 polymer ?
#
loop_
_entity_poly.entity_id
_entity_poly.type
_entity_poly.pdbx_seq_one_letter_code
_entity_poly.pdbx_strand_id
1 'polypeptide(L)'
;MLGYPARAPRVQLLSINLAARMPSGALLFATAAVCAAGFAATFFRQAKWLPGAYLLRIAAFAQLMICVYFWVMYGPAGAATPGVATPGAFPYDALLHLRDVFVMNVAAIALIPLVMAALYYPLDFSLAQKAFASLLVLGYFVLALPFVLLLHAVVIYHGSLLFVPFCYFVLGAPLLIGLLVTLYSYCASWRGALTREPH
;
A
#
# COMPACT_ATOMS: atom_id res chain seq x y z
N MET A 1 -11.50 14.01 20.55
CA MET A 1 -10.91 12.65 20.64
C MET A 1 -12.02 11.70 21.06
N LEU A 2 -12.59 10.92 20.14
CA LEU A 2 -13.61 9.92 20.50
C LEU A 2 -12.89 8.73 21.15
N GLY A 3 -12.96 8.65 22.48
CA GLY A 3 -12.45 7.52 23.25
C GLY A 3 -13.31 6.28 22.99
N TYR A 4 -12.65 5.17 22.63
CA TYR A 4 -13.29 3.88 22.46
C TYR A 4 -13.84 3.40 23.83
N PRO A 5 -15.11 2.99 23.93
CA PRO A 5 -15.70 2.57 25.20
C PRO A 5 -15.01 1.32 25.75
N ALA A 6 -14.64 1.34 27.03
CA ALA A 6 -13.85 0.30 27.71
C ALA A 6 -14.49 -1.11 27.75
N ARG A 7 -15.75 -1.25 27.31
CA ARG A 7 -16.55 -2.49 27.39
C ARG A 7 -17.18 -2.93 26.08
N ALA A 8 -16.73 -2.42 24.92
CA ALA A 8 -17.15 -3.03 23.66
C ALA A 8 -16.69 -4.50 23.62
N PRO A 9 -17.57 -5.48 23.35
CA PRO A 9 -17.15 -6.86 23.17
C PRO A 9 -16.11 -6.89 22.06
N ARG A 10 -14.87 -7.27 22.40
CA ARG A 10 -13.82 -7.50 21.41
C ARG A 10 -14.23 -8.73 20.63
N VAL A 11 -14.96 -8.53 19.53
CA VAL A 11 -15.20 -9.60 18.58
C VAL A 11 -13.81 -10.04 18.10
N GLN A 12 -13.41 -11.27 18.45
CA GLN A 12 -12.18 -11.91 17.96
C GLN A 12 -12.35 -12.18 16.46
N LEU A 13 -12.38 -11.13 15.63
CA LEU A 13 -12.56 -11.29 14.19
C LEU A 13 -11.27 -11.75 13.48
N LEU A 14 -10.12 -11.75 14.17
CA LEU A 14 -8.90 -12.40 13.70
C LEU A 14 -7.86 -12.46 14.84
N SER A 15 -7.85 -13.52 15.65
CA SER A 15 -6.78 -13.76 16.64
C SER A 15 -5.56 -14.41 15.98
N ILE A 16 -5.21 -14.01 14.76
CA ILE A 16 -3.91 -14.36 14.21
C ILE A 16 -2.91 -13.58 15.06
N ASN A 17 -2.13 -14.30 15.86
CA ASN A 17 -1.01 -13.73 16.59
C ASN A 17 0.07 -13.38 15.57
N LEU A 18 -0.17 -12.29 14.84
CA LEU A 18 0.75 -11.71 13.90
C LEU A 18 1.79 -10.91 14.69
N ALA A 19 2.48 -11.57 15.64
CA ALA A 19 3.59 -10.97 16.37
C ALA A 19 4.77 -10.83 15.40
N ALA A 20 4.69 -9.82 14.54
CA ALA A 20 5.80 -9.43 13.69
C ALA A 20 6.97 -9.09 14.61
N ARG A 21 8.07 -9.81 14.42
CA ARG A 21 9.25 -9.67 15.27
C ARG A 21 9.98 -8.38 14.91
N MET A 22 10.83 -7.89 15.82
CA MET A 22 11.86 -6.92 15.45
C MET A 22 12.78 -7.51 14.37
N PRO A 23 13.25 -6.70 13.40
CA PRO A 23 14.17 -7.19 12.39
C PRO A 23 15.47 -7.66 13.01
N SER A 24 15.95 -8.82 12.59
CA SER A 24 17.32 -9.25 12.90
C SER A 24 18.32 -8.44 12.07
N GLY A 25 19.55 -8.29 12.57
CA GLY A 25 20.61 -7.61 11.83
C GLY A 25 20.88 -8.26 10.46
N ALA A 26 20.80 -9.59 10.38
CA ALA A 26 20.93 -10.33 9.13
C ALA A 26 19.81 -9.99 8.13
N LEU A 27 18.56 -9.90 8.59
CA LEU A 27 17.42 -9.57 7.73
C LEU A 27 17.50 -8.13 7.21
N LEU A 28 17.90 -7.19 8.06
CA LEU A 28 18.11 -5.80 7.68
C LEU A 28 19.21 -5.69 6.62
N PHE A 29 20.37 -6.31 6.85
CA PHE A 29 21.48 -6.28 5.90
C PHE A 29 21.12 -6.94 4.57
N ALA A 30 20.50 -8.13 4.62
CA ALA A 30 20.08 -8.84 3.41
C ALA A 30 19.07 -8.02 2.61
N THR A 31 18.10 -7.39 3.27
CA THR A 31 17.10 -6.54 2.62
C THR A 31 17.75 -5.31 2.00
N ALA A 32 18.63 -4.63 2.72
CA ALA A 32 19.38 -3.49 2.19
C ALA A 32 20.23 -3.87 0.97
N ALA A 33 20.94 -5.01 1.02
CA ALA A 33 21.74 -5.51 -0.08
C ALA A 33 20.89 -5.84 -1.31
N VAL A 34 19.75 -6.51 -1.13
CA VAL A 34 18.80 -6.83 -2.22
C VAL A 34 18.23 -5.55 -2.83
N CYS A 35 17.84 -4.57 -2.01
CA CYS A 35 17.33 -3.29 -2.53
C CYS A 35 18.41 -2.48 -3.24
N ALA A 36 19.64 -2.44 -2.75
CA ALA A 36 20.76 -1.78 -3.41
C ALA A 36 21.08 -2.45 -4.76
N ALA A 37 21.11 -3.79 -4.80
CA ALA A 37 21.32 -4.55 -6.02
C ALA A 37 20.18 -4.33 -7.02
N GLY A 38 18.92 -4.37 -6.57
CA GLY A 38 17.75 -4.10 -7.40
C GLY A 38 17.74 -2.67 -7.95
N PHE A 39 18.09 -1.68 -7.12
CA PHE A 39 18.23 -0.30 -7.55
C PHE A 39 19.34 -0.15 -8.59
N ALA A 40 20.52 -0.72 -8.36
CA ALA A 40 21.62 -0.71 -9.33
C ALA A 40 21.24 -1.43 -10.64
N ALA A 41 20.53 -2.55 -10.54
CA ALA A 41 20.05 -3.33 -11.70
C ALA A 41 19.16 -2.47 -12.63
N THR A 42 18.42 -1.50 -12.09
CA THR A 42 17.55 -0.62 -12.89
C THR A 42 18.30 0.29 -13.87
N PHE A 43 19.61 0.46 -13.72
CA PHE A 43 20.43 1.24 -14.66
C PHE A 43 20.92 0.41 -15.85
N PHE A 44 20.81 -0.91 -15.78
CA PHE A 44 21.17 -1.80 -16.88
C PHE A 44 19.98 -1.98 -17.83
N ARG A 45 20.19 -1.66 -19.12
CA ARG A 45 19.22 -1.87 -20.22
C ARG A 45 17.85 -1.18 -20.01
N GLN A 46 17.85 0.02 -19.42
CA GLN A 46 16.64 0.78 -19.03
C GLN A 46 15.64 1.02 -20.19
N ALA A 47 16.11 1.13 -21.44
CA ALA A 47 15.30 1.52 -22.60
C ALA A 47 14.08 0.62 -22.88
N LYS A 48 14.11 -0.66 -22.48
CA LYS A 48 13.03 -1.62 -22.78
C LYS A 48 11.97 -1.76 -21.68
N TRP A 49 12.23 -1.23 -20.48
CA TRP A 49 11.39 -1.50 -19.29
C TRP A 49 11.25 -0.29 -18.37
N LEU A 50 11.36 0.92 -18.93
CA LEU A 50 11.34 2.19 -18.20
C LEU A 50 10.26 2.30 -17.11
N PRO A 51 8.97 1.99 -17.37
CA PRO A 51 7.94 2.11 -16.32
C PRO A 51 8.22 1.19 -15.13
N GLY A 52 8.57 -0.07 -15.38
CA GLY A 52 8.90 -1.04 -14.34
C GLY A 52 10.18 -0.67 -13.59
N ALA A 53 11.18 -0.11 -14.29
CA ALA A 53 12.40 0.36 -13.68
C ALA A 53 12.14 1.49 -12.67
N TYR A 54 11.24 2.43 -12.97
CA TYR A 54 10.86 3.48 -12.02
C TYR A 54 10.11 2.94 -10.80
N LEU A 55 9.16 2.01 -11.00
CA LEU A 55 8.48 1.36 -9.88
C LEU A 55 9.47 0.64 -8.96
N LEU A 56 10.41 -0.11 -9.53
CA LEU A 56 11.46 -0.78 -8.78
C LEU A 56 12.39 0.21 -8.06
N ARG A 57 12.75 1.32 -8.70
CA ARG A 57 13.56 2.39 -8.07
C ARG A 57 12.84 2.99 -6.86
N ILE A 58 11.56 3.32 -6.98
CA ILE A 58 10.75 3.87 -5.89
C ILE A 58 10.68 2.87 -4.74
N ALA A 59 10.33 1.61 -5.03
CA ALA A 59 10.24 0.57 -4.03
C ALA A 59 11.58 0.30 -3.34
N ALA A 60 12.66 0.14 -4.11
CA ALA A 60 13.98 -0.11 -3.57
C ALA A 60 14.52 1.08 -2.76
N PHE A 61 14.33 2.31 -3.24
CA PHE A 61 14.73 3.51 -2.51
C PHE A 61 13.95 3.66 -1.20
N ALA A 62 12.62 3.50 -1.22
CA ALA A 62 11.82 3.53 -0.01
C ALA A 62 12.29 2.49 1.01
N GLN A 63 12.50 1.23 0.57
CA GLN A 63 12.97 0.17 1.45
C GLN A 63 14.39 0.40 1.97
N LEU A 64 15.29 0.97 1.17
CA LEU A 64 16.62 1.36 1.61
C LEU A 64 16.57 2.42 2.71
N MET A 65 15.73 3.45 2.55
CA MET A 65 15.55 4.48 3.57
C MET A 65 14.97 3.90 4.87
N ILE A 66 14.07 2.93 4.76
CA ILE A 66 13.55 2.20 5.92
C ILE A 66 14.66 1.39 6.61
N CYS A 67 15.51 0.69 5.85
CA CYS A 67 16.64 -0.05 6.42
C CYS A 67 17.63 0.90 7.13
N VAL A 68 17.91 2.06 6.54
CA VAL A 68 18.74 3.11 7.16
C VAL A 68 18.13 3.60 8.48
N TYR A 69 16.83 3.89 8.49
CA TYR A 69 16.11 4.28 9.71
C TYR A 69 16.23 3.21 10.81
N PHE A 70 15.98 1.95 10.48
CA PHE A 70 16.08 0.86 11.44
C PHE A 70 17.52 0.64 11.95
N TRP A 71 18.51 0.81 11.07
CA TRP A 71 19.92 0.72 11.44
C TRP A 71 20.34 1.83 12.41
N VAL A 72 19.96 3.08 12.11
CA VAL A 72 20.33 4.24 12.92
C VAL A 72 19.63 4.23 14.28
N MET A 73 18.33 3.92 14.30
CA MET A 73 17.53 4.02 15.53
C MET A 73 17.62 2.76 16.40
N TYR A 74 17.60 1.56 15.80
CA TYR A 74 17.48 0.29 16.53
C TYR A 74 18.68 -0.66 16.34
N GLY A 75 19.67 -0.27 15.53
CA GLY A 75 20.90 -1.04 15.32
C GLY A 75 21.92 -0.89 16.46
N PRO A 76 23.10 -1.50 16.32
CA PRO A 76 24.16 -1.47 17.34
C PRO A 76 24.59 -0.05 17.73
N ALA A 77 24.60 0.87 16.76
CA ALA A 77 24.96 2.27 16.96
C ALA A 77 23.85 3.06 17.70
N GLY A 78 22.58 2.79 17.40
CA GLY A 78 21.43 3.40 18.09
C GLY A 78 21.30 2.92 19.53
N ALA A 79 21.56 1.63 19.78
CA ALA A 79 21.53 1.04 21.12
C ALA A 79 22.59 1.62 22.08
N ALA A 80 23.68 2.16 21.56
CA ALA A 80 24.73 2.82 22.33
C ALA A 80 24.40 4.28 22.70
N THR A 81 23.36 4.87 22.12
CA THR A 81 23.02 6.29 22.31
C THR A 81 21.86 6.45 23.29
N PRO A 82 22.06 7.07 24.47
CA PRO A 82 20.99 7.26 25.45
C PRO A 82 19.81 8.03 24.85
N GLY A 83 18.60 7.45 24.93
CA GLY A 83 17.35 8.09 24.51
C GLY A 83 16.99 7.97 23.02
N VAL A 84 17.78 7.28 22.19
CA VAL A 84 17.55 7.26 20.72
C VAL A 84 16.60 6.14 20.27
N ALA A 85 16.63 4.96 20.87
CA ALA A 85 15.52 3.99 20.93
C ALA A 85 16.03 2.69 21.58
N THR A 86 15.17 1.99 22.30
CA THR A 86 15.46 0.64 22.81
C THR A 86 14.89 -0.42 21.88
N PRO A 87 15.57 -1.58 21.70
CA PRO A 87 14.98 -2.74 21.05
C PRO A 87 13.69 -3.13 21.79
N GLY A 88 12.54 -2.83 21.18
CA GLY A 88 11.20 -3.00 21.76
C GLY A 88 10.34 -1.74 21.76
N ALA A 89 10.92 -0.57 21.47
CA ALA A 89 10.23 0.73 21.46
C ALA A 89 9.66 1.15 20.10
N PHE A 90 9.75 0.31 19.06
CA PHE A 90 9.13 0.64 17.76
C PHE A 90 7.60 0.76 17.95
N PRO A 91 7.00 1.93 17.66
CA PRO A 91 5.65 2.24 18.13
C PRO A 91 4.53 1.58 17.32
N TYR A 92 4.87 0.78 16.30
CA TYR A 92 3.90 0.15 15.42
C TYR A 92 3.75 -1.34 15.72
N ASP A 93 2.49 -1.76 15.77
CA ASP A 93 2.07 -3.14 15.92
C ASP A 93 1.46 -3.65 14.59
N ALA A 94 1.67 -4.93 14.29
CA ALA A 94 1.25 -5.51 13.01
C ALA A 94 -0.27 -5.67 12.89
N LEU A 95 -0.96 -6.00 13.99
CA LEU A 95 -2.42 -6.08 14.01
C LEU A 95 -3.03 -4.68 13.89
N LEU A 96 -2.44 -3.69 14.58
CA LEU A 96 -2.81 -2.29 14.44
C LEU A 96 -2.67 -1.82 12.99
N HIS A 97 -1.55 -2.16 12.34
CA HIS A 97 -1.33 -1.87 10.92
C HIS A 97 -2.43 -2.46 10.03
N LEU A 98 -2.76 -3.75 10.17
CA LEU A 98 -3.79 -4.39 9.35
C LEU A 98 -5.17 -3.77 9.55
N ARG A 99 -5.50 -3.40 10.80
CA ARG A 99 -6.73 -2.68 11.09
C ARG A 99 -6.76 -1.32 10.39
N ASP A 100 -5.66 -0.58 10.43
CA ASP A 100 -5.59 0.74 9.81
C ASP A 100 -5.66 0.64 8.27
N VAL A 101 -5.04 -0.39 7.68
CA VAL A 101 -5.17 -0.70 6.24
C VAL A 101 -6.62 -1.05 5.89
N PHE A 102 -7.30 -1.87 6.70
CA PHE A 102 -8.71 -2.20 6.50
C PHE A 102 -9.59 -0.94 6.51
N VAL A 103 -9.45 -0.10 7.55
CA VAL A 103 -10.23 1.14 7.69
C VAL A 103 -9.97 2.08 6.50
N MET A 104 -8.71 2.26 6.11
CA MET A 104 -8.34 3.08 4.96
C MET A 104 -8.98 2.56 3.67
N ASN A 105 -8.94 1.25 3.41
CA ASN A 105 -9.53 0.67 2.20
C ASN A 105 -11.06 0.78 2.21
N VAL A 106 -11.72 0.53 3.34
CA VAL A 106 -13.19 0.68 3.47
C VAL A 106 -13.59 2.15 3.23
N ALA A 107 -12.84 3.10 3.78
CA ALA A 107 -13.06 4.52 3.53
C ALA A 107 -12.88 4.87 2.04
N ALA A 108 -11.84 4.33 1.39
CA ALA A 108 -11.62 4.51 -0.05
C ALA A 108 -12.79 3.91 -0.87
N ILE A 109 -13.23 2.69 -0.56
CA ILE A 109 -14.37 2.03 -1.20
C ILE A 109 -15.65 2.87 -1.07
N ALA A 110 -15.92 3.40 0.12
CA ALA A 110 -17.07 4.28 0.36
C ALA A 110 -17.01 5.58 -0.45
N LEU A 111 -15.81 6.05 -0.79
CA LEU A 111 -15.60 7.27 -1.58
C LEU A 111 -15.68 7.03 -3.10
N ILE A 112 -15.49 5.80 -3.58
CA ILE A 112 -15.52 5.47 -5.02
C ILE A 112 -16.77 6.01 -5.73
N PRO A 113 -18.01 5.84 -5.23
CA PRO A 113 -19.20 6.36 -5.90
C PRO A 113 -19.14 7.88 -6.12
N LEU A 114 -18.64 8.62 -5.13
CA LEU A 114 -18.48 10.07 -5.22
C LEU A 114 -17.40 10.44 -6.24
N VAL A 115 -16.27 9.74 -6.24
CA VAL A 115 -15.19 9.95 -7.23
C VAL A 115 -15.69 9.67 -8.65
N MET A 116 -16.43 8.58 -8.85
CA MET A 116 -17.00 8.24 -10.16
C MET A 116 -18.04 9.28 -10.61
N ALA A 117 -18.89 9.74 -9.71
CA ALA A 117 -19.84 10.82 -10.01
C ALA A 117 -19.13 12.13 -10.39
N ALA A 118 -18.02 12.46 -9.72
CA ALA A 118 -17.28 13.68 -10.00
C ALA A 118 -16.45 13.61 -11.30
N LEU A 119 -15.81 12.47 -11.58
CA LEU A 119 -14.81 12.37 -12.65
C LEU A 119 -15.30 11.64 -13.91
N TYR A 120 -16.26 10.73 -13.78
CA TYR A 120 -16.71 9.86 -14.88
C TYR A 120 -18.08 10.28 -15.43
N TYR A 121 -18.99 10.75 -14.59
CA TYR A 121 -20.34 11.13 -15.02
C TYR A 121 -20.42 12.41 -15.86
N PRO A 122 -19.46 13.36 -15.80
CA PRO A 122 -19.40 14.45 -16.76
C PRO A 122 -19.06 14.02 -18.19
N LEU A 123 -18.53 12.81 -18.40
CA LEU A 123 -18.16 12.31 -19.73
C LEU A 123 -19.42 11.94 -20.54
N ASP A 124 -19.33 12.03 -21.88
CA ASP A 124 -20.42 11.79 -22.84
C ASP A 124 -20.75 10.30 -23.05
N PHE A 125 -20.73 9.51 -21.98
CA PHE A 125 -21.15 8.11 -21.99
C PHE A 125 -22.66 7.94 -21.75
N SER A 126 -23.20 6.83 -22.25
CA SER A 126 -24.54 6.38 -21.88
C SER A 126 -24.64 6.09 -20.37
N LEU A 127 -25.85 6.20 -19.81
CA LEU A 127 -26.08 5.88 -18.39
C LEU A 127 -25.71 4.43 -18.04
N ALA A 128 -25.93 3.49 -18.96
CA ALA A 128 -25.55 2.10 -18.77
C ALA A 128 -24.03 1.93 -18.63
N GLN A 129 -23.23 2.61 -19.47
CA GLN A 129 -21.77 2.60 -19.36
C GLN A 129 -21.30 3.24 -18.05
N LYS A 130 -21.92 4.34 -17.63
CA LYS A 130 -21.60 5.00 -16.35
C LYS A 130 -21.88 4.09 -15.16
N ALA A 131 -23.04 3.43 -15.15
CA ALA A 131 -23.41 2.48 -14.11
C ALA A 131 -22.45 1.27 -14.09
N PHE A 132 -22.16 0.69 -15.26
CA PHE A 132 -21.26 -0.45 -15.36
C PHE A 132 -19.83 -0.11 -14.95
N ALA A 133 -19.30 1.06 -15.36
CA ALA A 133 -17.99 1.52 -14.91
C ALA A 133 -17.93 1.69 -13.39
N SER A 134 -18.93 2.32 -12.78
CA SER A 134 -19.01 2.48 -11.32
C SER A 134 -19.04 1.14 -10.59
N LEU A 135 -19.86 0.18 -11.07
CA LEU A 135 -19.95 -1.15 -10.50
C LEU A 135 -18.65 -1.95 -10.66
N LEU A 136 -17.97 -1.82 -11.81
CA LEU A 136 -16.70 -2.47 -12.06
C LEU A 136 -15.62 -1.97 -11.10
N VAL A 137 -15.48 -0.65 -10.95
CA VAL A 137 -14.50 -0.04 -10.05
C VAL A 137 -14.82 -0.41 -8.60
N LEU A 138 -16.07 -0.23 -8.16
CA LEU A 138 -16.48 -0.55 -6.80
C LEU A 138 -16.28 -2.05 -6.49
N GLY A 139 -16.75 -2.92 -7.38
CA GLY A 139 -16.64 -4.36 -7.26
C GLY A 139 -15.18 -4.82 -7.21
N TYR A 140 -14.31 -4.22 -8.04
CA TYR A 140 -12.88 -4.52 -8.00
C TYR A 140 -12.29 -4.25 -6.62
N PHE A 141 -12.52 -3.08 -6.03
CA PHE A 141 -11.93 -2.75 -4.72
C PHE A 141 -12.51 -3.57 -3.58
N VAL A 142 -13.81 -3.89 -3.61
CA VAL A 142 -14.44 -4.79 -2.63
C VAL A 142 -13.82 -6.19 -2.70
N LEU A 143 -13.61 -6.72 -3.91
CA LEU A 143 -13.00 -8.03 -4.10
C LEU A 143 -11.49 -8.02 -3.80
N ALA A 144 -10.79 -6.91 -4.08
CA ALA A 144 -9.36 -6.78 -3.85
C ALA A 144 -9.00 -6.62 -2.36
N LEU A 145 -9.88 -6.01 -1.55
CA LEU A 145 -9.68 -5.76 -0.12
C LEU A 145 -9.09 -6.97 0.65
N PRO A 146 -9.68 -8.18 0.63
CA PRO A 146 -9.12 -9.33 1.34
C PRO A 146 -7.72 -9.70 0.86
N PHE A 147 -7.41 -9.54 -0.43
CA PHE A 147 -6.08 -9.82 -0.99
C PHE A 147 -5.06 -8.76 -0.60
N VAL A 148 -5.45 -7.48 -0.50
CA VAL A 148 -4.58 -6.41 0.00
C VAL A 148 -4.23 -6.66 1.48
N LEU A 149 -5.21 -7.03 2.30
CA LEU A 149 -4.98 -7.39 3.70
C LEU A 149 -4.08 -8.62 3.82
N LEU A 150 -4.32 -9.65 3.01
CA LEU A 150 -3.47 -10.84 2.98
C LEU A 150 -2.04 -10.51 2.55
N LEU A 151 -1.87 -9.69 1.51
CA LEU A 151 -0.56 -9.25 1.04
C LEU A 151 0.23 -8.57 2.16
N HIS A 152 -0.38 -7.60 2.86
CA HIS A 152 0.25 -6.92 3.98
C HIS A 152 0.57 -7.89 5.12
N ALA A 153 -0.35 -8.80 5.45
CA ALA A 153 -0.16 -9.78 6.51
C ALA A 153 1.02 -10.72 6.20
N VAL A 154 1.10 -11.25 4.97
CA VAL A 154 2.17 -12.14 4.51
C VAL A 154 3.52 -11.41 4.50
N VAL A 155 3.56 -10.19 3.94
CA VAL A 155 4.79 -9.38 3.90
C VAL A 155 5.31 -9.09 5.30
N ILE A 156 4.43 -8.73 6.23
CA ILE A 156 4.84 -8.40 7.61
C ILE A 156 5.19 -9.66 8.41
N TYR A 157 4.45 -10.75 8.22
CA TYR A 157 4.70 -12.02 8.91
C TYR A 157 6.07 -12.61 8.54
N HIS A 158 6.42 -12.61 7.25
CA HIS A 158 7.71 -13.14 6.79
C HIS A 158 8.86 -12.12 6.83
N GLY A 159 8.54 -10.84 6.62
CA GLY A 159 9.52 -9.76 6.51
C GLY A 159 9.84 -9.04 7.82
N SER A 160 9.09 -9.29 8.90
CA SER A 160 9.17 -8.58 10.19
C SER A 160 8.58 -7.16 10.16
N LEU A 161 8.65 -6.46 11.30
CA LEU A 161 8.23 -5.05 11.42
C LEU A 161 8.96 -4.10 10.47
N LEU A 162 10.10 -4.53 9.91
CA LEU A 162 10.86 -3.80 8.89
C LEU A 162 10.03 -3.41 7.66
N PHE A 163 9.02 -4.19 7.29
CA PHE A 163 8.21 -3.93 6.09
C PHE A 163 6.92 -3.16 6.37
N VAL A 164 6.58 -2.87 7.63
CA VAL A 164 5.38 -2.08 7.97
C VAL A 164 5.39 -0.70 7.28
N PRO A 165 6.50 0.08 7.32
CA PRO A 165 6.52 1.36 6.63
C PRO A 165 6.47 1.21 5.10
N PHE A 166 7.05 0.14 4.55
CA PHE A 166 6.97 -0.15 3.12
C PHE A 166 5.53 -0.43 2.68
N CYS A 167 4.81 -1.21 3.49
CA CYS A 167 3.39 -1.45 3.30
C CYS A 167 2.59 -0.15 3.33
N TYR A 168 2.96 0.86 4.14
CA TYR A 168 2.30 2.18 4.10
C TYR A 168 2.66 2.99 2.86
N PHE A 169 3.96 3.14 2.56
CA PHE A 169 4.45 4.07 1.54
C PHE A 169 4.38 3.55 0.11
N VAL A 170 4.31 2.24 -0.09
CA VAL A 170 4.31 1.63 -1.41
C VAL A 170 3.03 0.84 -1.65
N LEU A 171 2.73 -0.12 -0.77
CA LEU A 171 1.58 -1.03 -0.95
C LEU A 171 0.25 -0.49 -0.40
N GLY A 172 0.27 0.66 0.26
CA GLY A 172 -0.88 1.26 0.93
C GLY A 172 -1.66 2.20 0.00
N ALA A 173 -1.89 3.42 0.48
CA ALA A 173 -2.64 4.43 -0.28
C ALA A 173 -2.10 4.67 -1.71
N PRO A 174 -0.77 4.71 -1.98
CA PRO A 174 -0.26 4.89 -3.34
C PRO A 174 -0.66 3.77 -4.30
N LEU A 175 -0.63 2.51 -3.86
CA LEU A 175 -1.10 1.38 -4.67
C LEU A 175 -2.60 1.51 -4.98
N LEU A 176 -3.41 1.87 -3.97
CA LEU A 176 -4.85 2.06 -4.16
C LEU A 176 -5.16 3.17 -5.16
N ILE A 177 -4.46 4.31 -5.06
CA ILE A 177 -4.59 5.41 -6.02
C ILE A 177 -4.17 4.95 -7.42
N GLY A 178 -3.04 4.25 -7.55
CA GLY A 178 -2.57 3.73 -8.83
C GLY A 178 -3.57 2.76 -9.48
N LEU A 179 -4.16 1.87 -8.70
CA LEU A 179 -5.22 0.96 -9.15
C LEU A 179 -6.47 1.72 -9.59
N LEU A 180 -6.91 2.71 -8.80
CA LEU A 180 -8.07 3.53 -9.13
C LEU A 180 -7.86 4.29 -10.44
N VAL A 181 -6.70 4.93 -10.61
CA VAL A 181 -6.33 5.64 -11.84
C VAL A 181 -6.29 4.69 -13.03
N THR A 182 -5.75 3.48 -12.85
CA THR A 182 -5.68 2.46 -13.90
C THR A 182 -7.07 2.02 -14.35
N LEU A 183 -7.94 1.66 -13.39
CA LEU A 183 -9.32 1.25 -13.66
C LEU A 183 -10.15 2.39 -14.26
N TYR A 184 -10.00 3.60 -13.74
CA TYR A 184 -10.63 4.80 -14.30
C TYR A 184 -10.22 5.01 -15.75
N SER A 185 -8.90 4.98 -16.03
CA SER A 185 -8.36 5.17 -17.38
C SER A 185 -8.84 4.09 -18.34
N TYR A 186 -8.93 2.84 -17.87
CA TYR A 186 -9.51 1.74 -18.62
C TYR A 186 -10.97 2.02 -19.00
N CYS A 187 -11.83 2.39 -18.04
CA CYS A 187 -13.23 2.72 -18.33
C CYS A 187 -13.34 3.93 -19.26
N ALA A 188 -12.53 4.97 -19.04
CA ALA A 188 -12.53 6.19 -19.85
C ALA A 188 -12.07 5.93 -21.30
N SER A 189 -11.34 4.84 -21.54
CA SER A 189 -10.91 4.43 -22.89
C SER A 189 -12.00 3.73 -23.71
N TRP A 190 -13.18 3.46 -23.12
CA TRP A 190 -14.27 2.79 -23.85
C TRP A 190 -14.78 3.61 -25.03
N ARG A 191 -15.28 2.90 -26.04
CA ARG A 191 -15.91 3.52 -27.21
C ARG A 191 -17.10 4.39 -26.77
N GLY A 192 -17.15 5.61 -27.30
CA GLY A 192 -18.11 6.64 -26.91
C GLY A 192 -17.50 7.81 -26.12
N ALA A 193 -16.22 7.74 -25.73
CA ALA A 193 -15.55 8.80 -24.96
C ALA A 193 -15.33 10.11 -25.75
N LEU A 194 -15.23 10.06 -27.09
CA LEU A 194 -14.78 11.18 -27.93
C LEU A 194 -15.43 11.27 -29.32
N THR A 195 -16.41 10.43 -29.66
CA THR A 195 -16.98 10.38 -31.03
C THR A 195 -18.45 10.79 -31.03
N ARG A 196 -18.71 12.09 -30.88
CA ARG A 196 -19.79 12.72 -31.64
C ARG A 196 -19.14 13.37 -32.85
N GLU A 197 -19.01 12.62 -33.93
CA GLU A 197 -18.83 13.31 -35.22
C GLU A 197 -20.15 14.04 -35.51
N PRO A 198 -20.11 15.35 -35.79
CA PRO A 198 -21.28 16.06 -36.26
C PRO A 198 -21.67 15.52 -37.64
N HIS A 199 -22.87 14.95 -37.74
CA HIS A 199 -23.57 14.76 -39.01
C HIS A 199 -24.29 16.04 -39.41
#